data_AF-B4VW37-F1
#
_entry.id   AF-B4VW37-F1
#
_cell.length_a   1.000
_cell.length_b   1.000
_cell.length_c   1.000
_cell.angle_alpha   90.00
_cell.angle_beta   90.00
_cell.angle_gamma   90.00
#
_symmetry.space_group_name_H-M   'P 1'
#
loop_
_entity.id
_entity.type
_entity.pdbx_description
1 polymer ?
#
loop_
_entity_poly.entity_id
_entity_poly.type
_entity_poly.pdbx_seq_one_letter_code
_entity_poly.pdbx_strand_id
1 'polypeptide(L)' 'MLNIGDYAHHRSTGNVGKVVAYGHQIVDGVYLPTLKVEVQVVNERGKKKRIFIEDVFQEWMQVEQGVHPRKPTETDLAIA' A
#
# COMPACT_ATOMS: atom_id res chain seq x y z
N MET A 1 3.60 -10.73 2.32
CA MET A 1 3.36 -10.05 3.61
C MET A 1 3.75 -8.60 3.41
N LEU A 2 2.84 -7.67 3.70
CA LEU A 2 3.08 -6.23 3.55
C LEU A 2 4.04 -5.73 4.63
N ASN A 3 5.09 -5.03 4.23
CA ASN A 3 6.10 -4.46 5.10
C ASN A 3 5.95 -2.95 5.20
N ILE A 4 6.49 -2.35 6.27
CA ILE A 4 6.69 -0.91 6.34
C ILE A 4 7.49 -0.47 5.10
N GLY A 5 6.94 0.49 4.36
CA GLY A 5 7.51 0.92 3.09
C GLY A 5 6.70 0.49 1.87
N ASP A 6 6.00 -0.64 1.96
CA ASP A 6 5.19 -1.16 0.85
C ASP A 6 3.96 -0.28 0.60
N TYR A 7 3.53 -0.24 -0.66
CA TYR A 7 2.23 0.30 -1.00
C TYR A 7 1.17 -0.79 -0.90
N ALA A 8 0.07 -0.44 -0.23
CA ALA A 8 -1.05 -1.33 0.02
C ALA A 8 -2.36 -0.71 -0.50
N HIS A 9 -3.21 -1.56 -1.06
CA HIS A 9 -4.57 -1.26 -1.49
C HIS A 9 -5.56 -1.84 -0.50
N HIS A 10 -6.46 -1.01 0.02
CA HIS A 10 -7.54 -1.41 0.92
C HIS A 10 -8.70 -2.02 0.14
N ARG A 11 -9.12 -3.26 0.47
CA ARG A 11 -10.15 -4.00 -0.28
C ARG A 11 -11.49 -3.27 -0.33
N SER A 12 -12.03 -2.86 0.82
CA SER A 12 -13.36 -2.25 0.89
C SER A 12 -13.41 -0.78 0.44
N THR A 13 -12.40 0.02 0.80
CA THR A 13 -12.42 1.48 0.53
C THR A 13 -11.75 1.88 -0.78
N GLY A 14 -10.97 1.00 -1.40
CA GLY A 14 -10.17 1.30 -2.60
C GLY A 14 -8.99 2.25 -2.35
N ASN A 15 -8.75 2.62 -1.08
CA ASN A 15 -7.66 3.52 -0.73
C ASN A 15 -6.31 2.85 -0.97
N VAL A 16 -5.38 3.62 -1.55
CA VAL A 16 -3.99 3.19 -1.74
C VAL A 16 -3.07 4.09 -0.94
N GLY A 17 -2.14 3.49 -0.21
CA GLY A 17 -1.20 4.23 0.62
C GLY A 17 0.03 3.43 1.01
N LYS A 18 0.93 4.07 1.74
CA LYS A 18 2.20 3.47 2.19
C LYS A 18 2.05 2.93 3.60
N VAL A 19 2.45 1.68 3.84
CA VAL A 19 2.47 1.10 5.18
C VAL A 19 3.54 1.83 6.01
N VAL A 20 3.14 2.34 7.18
CA VAL A 20 4.01 3.13 8.07
C VAL A 20 4.19 2.51 9.46
N ALA A 21 3.27 1.66 9.90
CA ALA A 21 3.40 0.93 11.17
C ALA A 21 2.55 -0.34 11.18
N TYR A 22 2.86 -1.22 12.13
CA TYR A 22 2.03 -2.36 12.52
C TYR A 22 1.31 -2.03 13.82
N GLY A 23 0.13 -2.62 14.01
CA GLY A 23 -0.64 -2.51 15.23
C GLY A 23 -1.37 -3.81 15.54
N HIS A 24 -2.36 -3.72 16.42
CA HIS A 24 -3.26 -4.82 16.71
C HIS A 24 -4.59 -4.33 17.25
N GLN A 25 -5.60 -5.19 17.15
CA GLN A 25 -6.86 -5.06 17.85
C GLN A 25 -7.28 -6.42 18.42
N ILE A 26 -8.16 -6.39 19.43
CA ILE A 26 -8.74 -7.60 20.02
C ILE A 26 -10.22 -7.63 19.66
N VAL A 27 -10.64 -8.68 18.95
CA VAL A 27 -12.04 -8.91 18.56
C VAL A 27 -12.47 -10.27 19.07
N ASP A 28 -13.51 -10.32 19.89
CA ASP A 28 -14.01 -11.55 20.52
C ASP A 28 -12.91 -12.36 21.25
N GLY A 29 -11.98 -11.66 21.89
CA GLY A 29 -10.84 -12.27 22.59
C GLY A 29 -9.70 -12.75 21.69
N VAL A 30 -9.81 -12.56 20.38
CA VAL A 30 -8.77 -12.92 19.39
C VAL A 30 -7.91 -11.71 19.07
N TYR A 31 -6.59 -11.88 19.13
CA TYR A 31 -5.62 -10.86 18.73
C TYR A 31 -5.47 -10.85 17.20
N LEU A 32 -5.81 -9.72 16.57
CA LEU A 32 -5.72 -9.53 15.12
C LEU A 32 -4.68 -8.45 14.80
N PRO A 33 -3.63 -8.76 14.01
CA PRO A 33 -2.65 -7.76 13.59
C PRO A 33 -3.27 -6.78 12.60
N THR A 34 -2.93 -5.49 12.76
CA THR A 34 -3.38 -4.41 11.88
C THR A 34 -2.20 -3.78 11.15
N LEU A 35 -2.49 -3.16 10.00
CA LEU A 35 -1.56 -2.26 9.31
C LEU A 35 -2.06 -0.83 9.45
N LYS A 36 -1.14 0.09 9.76
CA LYS A 36 -1.37 1.52 9.65
C LYS A 36 -0.76 2.05 8.37
N VAL A 37 -1.59 2.66 7.53
CA VAL A 37 -1.25 3.09 6.18
C VAL A 37 -1.48 4.59 6.03
N GLU A 38 -0.45 5.31 5.58
CA GLU A 38 -0.57 6.72 5.19
C GLU A 38 -1.19 6.81 3.79
N VAL A 39 -2.37 7.41 3.70
CA VAL A 39 -3.14 7.58 2.46
C VAL A 39 -3.22 9.07 2.13
N GLN A 40 -3.05 9.41 0.85
CA GLN A 40 -3.28 10.75 0.34
C GLN A 40 -4.69 10.86 -0.23
N VAL A 41 -5.52 11.71 0.38
CA VAL A 41 -6.88 12.01 -0.07
C VAL A 41 -6.97 13.44 -0.58
N VAL A 42 -7.92 13.69 -1.48
CA VAL A 42 -8.25 15.03 -1.98
C VAL A 42 -9.60 15.42 -1.39
N ASN A 43 -9.68 16.57 -0.72
CA ASN A 43 -10.95 17.05 -0.20
C ASN A 43 -11.80 17.72 -1.29
N GLU A 44 -13.04 18.07 -0.96
CA GLU A 44 -14.01 18.74 -1.86
C GLU A 44 -13.48 20.04 -2.47
N ARG A 45 -12.47 20.67 -1.85
CA ARG A 45 -11.82 21.90 -2.32
C ARG A 45 -10.55 21.63 -3.13
N GLY A 46 -10.31 20.39 -3.55
CA GLY A 46 -9.15 19.99 -4.33
C GLY A 46 -7.82 19.95 -3.56
N LYS A 47 -7.84 20.16 -2.23
CA LYS A 47 -6.62 20.16 -1.42
C LYS A 47 -6.24 18.75 -1.02
N LYS A 48 -4.97 18.40 -1.27
CA LYS A 48 -4.37 17.14 -0.82
C LYS A 48 -4.19 17.14 0.69
N LYS A 49 -4.61 16.07 1.35
CA LYS A 49 -4.42 15.82 2.79
C LYS A 49 -3.87 14.41 2.98
N ARG A 50 -2.95 14.25 3.93
CA ARG A 50 -2.52 12.92 4.39
C ARG A 50 -3.37 12.51 5.57
N ILE A 51 -3.86 11.29 5.54
CA ILE A 51 -4.58 10.64 6.63
C ILE A 51 -3.94 9.29 6.92
N PHE A 52 -4.19 8.75 8.10
CA PHE A 52 -3.79 7.40 8.45
C PHE A 52 -5.03 6.54 8.59
N ILE A 53 -5.02 5.39 7.93
CA ILE A 53 -6.05 4.36 8.05
C ILE A 53 -5.39 3.17 8.71
N GLU A 54 -6.03 2.63 9.74
CA GLU A 54 -5.59 1.42 10.42
C GLU A 54 -6.70 0.38 10.32
N ASP A 55 -6.36 -0.80 9.81
CA ASP A 55 -7.32 -1.92 9.67
C ASP A 55 -6.58 -3.27 9.76
N VAL A 56 -7.32 -4.37 9.94
CA VAL A 56 -6.77 -5.73 9.98
C VAL A 56 -5.97 -6.02 8.73
N PHE A 57 -4.89 -6.78 8.89
CA PHE A 57 -3.97 -7.14 7.80
C PHE A 57 -4.68 -7.70 6.56
N GLN A 58 -5.77 -8.46 6.74
CA GLN A 58 -6.53 -9.10 5.66
C GLN A 58 -7.22 -8.13 4.71
N GLU A 59 -7.53 -6.91 5.17
CA GLU A 59 -8.14 -5.85 4.37
C GLU A 59 -7.15 -5.18 3.42
N TRP A 60 -5.86 -5.44 3.56
CA TRP A 60 -4.81 -4.84 2.75
C TRP A 60 -4.23 -5.83 1.74
N MET A 61 -4.09 -5.38 0.50
CA MET A 61 -3.44 -6.10 -0.59
C MET A 61 -2.19 -5.37 -1.03
N GLN A 62 -1.15 -6.12 -1.40
CA GLN A 62 0.02 -5.52 -2.05
C GLN A 62 -0.37 -4.94 -3.40
N VAL A 63 0.05 -3.70 -3.65
CA VAL A 63 -0.04 -3.13 -4.99
C VAL A 63 1.07 -3.78 -5.81
N GLU A 64 0.71 -4.46 -6.90
CA GLU A 64 1.71 -4.93 -7.86
C GLU A 64 2.44 -3.71 -8.41
N GLN A 65 3.72 -3.58 -8.07
CA GLN A 65 4.59 -2.69 -8.83
C GLN A 65 4.66 -3.31 -10.21
N GLY A 66 3.96 -2.69 -11.18
CA GLY A 66 4.11 -3.05 -12.58
C GLY A 66 5.59 -3.24 -12.87
N VAL A 67 5.93 -4.41 -13.43
CA VAL A 67 7.28 -4.76 -13.88
C VAL A 67 7.92 -3.50 -14.44
N HIS A 68 8.96 -2.98 -13.75
CA HIS A 68 9.79 -1.97 -14.38
C HIS A 68 10.25 -2.58 -15.70
N PRO A 69 9.93 -2.00 -16.88
CA PRO A 69 10.60 -2.42 -18.09
C PRO A 69 12.08 -2.21 -17.79
N ARG A 70 12.85 -3.31 -17.74
CA ARG A 70 14.30 -3.21 -17.67
C ARG A 70 14.69 -2.28 -18.82
N LYS A 71 15.42 -1.20 -18.54
CA LYS A 71 16.02 -0.41 -19.61
C LYS A 71 16.78 -1.41 -20.49
N PRO A 72 16.57 -1.43 -21.83
CA PRO A 72 17.34 -2.28 -22.71
C PRO A 72 18.81 -2.08 -22.38
N THR A 73 19.49 -3.18 -22.08
CA THR A 73 20.93 -3.15 -21.92
C THR A 73 21.56 -2.95 -23.28
N GLU A 74 22.78 -2.43 -23.33
CA GLU A 74 23.51 -2.17 -24.58
C GLU A 74 23.59 -3.43 -25.47
N THR A 75 23.57 -4.62 -24.85
CA THR A 75 23.46 -5.93 -25.51
C THR A 75 22.17 -6.12 -26.31
N ASP A 76 21.05 -5.55 -25.86
CA ASP A 76 19.75 -5.67 -26.53
C ASP A 76 19.66 -4.79 -27.78
N LEU A 77 20.47 -3.72 -27.85
CA LEU A 77 20.56 -2.82 -29.00
C LEU A 77 21.55 -3.31 -30.08
N ALA A 78 22.43 -4.26 -29.73
CA ALA A 78 23.46 -4.78 -30.63
C ALA A 78 22.97 -5.89 -31.57
N ILE A 79 21.70 -6.32 -31.48
CA ILE A 79 21.10 -7.41 -32.27
C ILE A 79 20.05 -6.88 -33.29
N ALA A 80 19.88 -5.55 -33.40
CA ALA A 80 18.98 -4.94 -34.40
C ALA A 80 19.70 -4.62 -35.71
#